data_AF-A0A521TUF4-F1
#
_entry.id   AF-A0A521TUF4-F1
#
_cell.length_a   1.000
_cell.length_b   1.000
_cell.length_c   1.000
_cell.angle_alpha   90.00
_cell.angle_beta   90.00
_cell.angle_gamma   90.00
#
_symmetry.space_group_name_H-M   'P 1'
#
loop_
_entity.id
_entity.type
_entity.pdbx_description
1 polymer ?
#
loop_
_entity_poly.entity_id
_entity_poly.type
_entity_poly.pdbx_seq_one_letter_code
_entity_poly.pdbx_strand_id
1 'polypeptide(L)'
;MRVYSPILALLLLVAFARPVAAADPEQGVRNGWFYGQAGGSDGRGYAITNDGGVMFWRDFQRLGGVRTLGYPASTRFVGSDGFVYQATQGALLQWRPDQERTVLANTMDILSDAGRDAVLRTAKGIPVSIGDDGSAGDATRSAAIRMAWLEDTGIREYFLANPNPAEIGDWSQKGALDLYGFPTSRPERIGPFVVQRFQRVTLQRWIDAIPGMPPPGAVTRVLAGDLLKEQALVIPPDATTGTRGDDPAARIDPPLRDALATLRAAPSGQPLVAVSDANPLGIAWAPLPRDVGAMYSARRNWIAVSTRWRGGDRRSLATILAHELSHLNDTINQRLVGTEDGCLETEESAFRIQAEVWREFHGPNGRRGQLDELDRQLNFILSSRMSDPAGFASRIARLYQKECSEFSP
;
A
#
# COMPACT_ATOMS: atom_id res chain seq x y z
N MET A 1 -26.87 71.54 43.61
CA MET A 1 -27.68 70.77 42.63
C MET A 1 -26.95 69.48 42.33
N ARG A 2 -27.61 68.34 42.55
CA ARG A 2 -27.10 66.99 42.27
C ARG A 2 -27.04 66.77 40.75
N VAL A 3 -25.93 66.24 40.24
CA VAL A 3 -25.90 65.52 38.97
C VAL A 3 -25.04 64.27 39.18
N TYR A 4 -25.70 63.11 39.23
CA TYR A 4 -25.06 61.80 39.14
C TYR A 4 -25.01 61.40 37.66
N SER A 5 -23.83 61.07 37.16
CA SER A 5 -23.62 60.51 35.82
C SER A 5 -23.42 59.00 35.94
N PRO A 6 -24.21 58.14 35.25
CA PRO A 6 -24.02 56.70 35.32
C PRO A 6 -22.89 56.28 34.38
N ILE A 7 -21.84 55.66 34.93
CA ILE A 7 -20.80 54.98 34.17
C ILE A 7 -21.42 53.70 33.60
N LEU A 8 -21.62 53.68 32.28
CA LEU A 8 -22.01 52.51 31.51
C LEU A 8 -20.76 51.62 31.32
N ALA A 9 -20.62 50.57 32.12
CA ALA A 9 -19.57 49.57 31.93
C ALA A 9 -19.94 48.64 30.76
N LEU A 10 -19.32 48.87 29.60
CA LEU A 10 -19.39 47.98 28.44
C LEU A 10 -18.44 46.79 28.68
N LEU A 11 -18.99 45.66 29.11
CA LEU A 11 -18.28 44.37 29.18
C LEU A 11 -18.07 43.83 27.76
N LEU A 12 -16.87 44.05 27.21
CA LEU A 12 -16.40 43.35 26.01
C LEU A 12 -16.05 41.90 26.38
N LEU A 13 -16.93 40.96 26.04
CA LEU A 13 -16.61 39.53 25.99
C LEU A 13 -15.70 39.28 24.78
N VAL A 14 -14.39 39.36 24.97
CA VAL A 14 -13.42 38.84 24.01
C VAL A 14 -13.40 37.32 24.18
N ALA A 15 -14.14 36.62 23.33
CA ALA A 15 -13.99 35.18 23.19
C ALA A 15 -12.60 34.91 22.62
N PHE A 16 -11.66 34.50 23.47
CA PHE A 16 -10.42 33.89 23.02
C PHE A 16 -10.78 32.55 22.36
N ALA A 17 -10.96 32.56 21.04
CA ALA A 17 -10.86 31.33 20.29
C ALA A 17 -9.47 30.76 20.59
N ARG A 18 -9.42 29.65 21.33
CA ARG A 18 -8.18 28.88 21.46
C ARG A 18 -7.71 28.61 20.03
N PRO A 19 -6.45 28.92 19.66
CA PRO A 19 -5.92 28.44 18.40
C PRO A 19 -6.12 26.92 18.42
N VAL A 20 -6.93 26.41 17.49
CA VAL A 20 -6.95 24.98 17.20
C VAL A 20 -5.52 24.68 16.77
N ALA A 21 -4.76 24.02 17.64
CA ALA A 21 -3.44 23.54 17.27
C ALA A 21 -3.64 22.72 15.98
N ALA A 22 -3.02 23.15 14.89
CA ALA A 22 -2.94 22.33 13.70
C ALA A 22 -2.36 20.98 14.15
N ALA A 23 -3.07 19.89 13.87
CA ALA A 23 -2.55 18.55 14.12
C ALA A 23 -1.14 18.47 13.51
N ASP A 24 -0.20 17.84 14.23
CA ASP A 24 1.14 17.63 13.70
C ASP A 24 1.01 17.00 12.31
N PRO A 25 1.56 17.64 11.25
CA PRO A 25 1.44 17.08 9.91
C PRO A 25 2.04 15.68 9.83
N GLU A 26 2.91 15.29 10.75
CA GLU A 26 3.40 13.92 10.88
C GLU A 26 2.92 13.27 12.17
N GLN A 27 2.42 12.04 12.08
CA GLN A 27 2.03 11.29 13.28
C GLN A 27 2.32 9.80 13.15
N GLY A 28 2.77 9.22 14.26
CA GLY A 28 2.87 7.76 14.38
C GLY A 28 1.48 7.13 14.28
N VAL A 29 1.37 6.10 13.46
CA VAL A 29 0.16 5.29 13.36
C VAL A 29 0.48 3.85 13.74
N ARG A 30 -0.55 3.04 14.01
CA ARG A 30 -0.32 1.62 14.29
C ARG A 30 0.42 0.99 13.11
N ASN A 31 1.52 0.31 13.40
CA ASN A 31 2.39 -0.37 12.42
C ASN A 31 3.00 0.55 11.33
N GLY A 32 3.08 1.87 11.54
CA GLY A 32 3.58 2.77 10.49
C GLY A 32 3.71 4.23 10.87
N TRP A 33 3.80 5.07 9.84
CA TRP A 33 3.87 6.52 9.96
C TRP A 33 2.97 7.21 8.94
N PHE A 34 2.30 8.28 9.35
CA PHE A 34 1.46 9.11 8.48
C PHE A 34 2.14 10.44 8.18
N TYR A 35 2.10 10.83 6.90
CA TYR A 35 2.72 12.04 6.36
C TYR A 35 1.64 12.96 5.77
N GLY A 36 1.13 13.89 6.57
CA GLY A 36 0.10 14.87 6.24
C GLY A 36 0.58 15.97 5.29
N GLN A 37 1.83 16.40 5.39
CA GLN A 37 2.40 17.37 4.43
C GLN A 37 2.46 16.83 2.99
N ALA A 38 2.31 15.52 2.81
CA ALA A 38 2.37 14.89 1.50
C ALA A 38 1.03 14.95 0.73
N GLY A 39 -0.10 15.23 1.40
CA GLY A 39 -1.42 15.27 0.75
C GLY A 39 -1.96 16.66 0.45
N GLY A 40 -1.21 17.74 0.76
CA GLY A 40 -1.60 19.12 0.48
C GLY A 40 -2.11 19.87 1.71
N SER A 41 -2.85 20.96 1.49
CA SER A 41 -3.26 21.91 2.54
C SER A 41 -4.57 21.56 3.25
N ASP A 42 -5.23 20.45 2.90
CA ASP A 42 -6.55 20.04 3.44
C ASP A 42 -6.46 19.04 4.60
N GLY A 43 -5.25 18.81 5.13
CA GLY A 43 -4.98 17.87 6.23
C GLY A 43 -5.00 16.40 5.82
N ARG A 44 -5.02 16.11 4.51
CA ARG A 44 -4.86 14.75 3.98
C ARG A 44 -3.40 14.45 3.77
N GLY A 45 -3.07 13.16 3.77
CA GLY A 45 -1.71 12.66 3.63
C GLY A 45 -1.70 11.19 3.25
N TYR A 46 -0.54 10.56 3.40
CA TYR A 46 -0.38 9.15 3.12
C TYR A 46 0.34 8.45 4.27
N ALA A 47 -0.16 7.28 4.65
CA ALA A 47 0.52 6.41 5.59
C ALA A 47 1.38 5.38 4.85
N ILE A 48 2.56 5.08 5.39
CA ILE A 48 3.32 3.88 5.05
C ILE A 48 3.22 2.96 6.27
N THR A 49 2.67 1.76 6.10
CA THR A 49 2.39 0.82 7.21
C THR A 49 2.84 -0.60 6.89
N ASN A 50 2.91 -1.44 7.93
CA ASN A 50 3.10 -2.89 7.82
C ASN A 50 1.78 -3.68 7.88
N ASP A 51 0.63 -3.00 7.77
CA ASP A 51 -0.68 -3.65 7.69
C ASP A 51 -0.72 -4.56 6.45
N GLY A 52 -1.61 -5.55 6.37
CA GLY A 52 -1.58 -6.44 5.20
C GLY A 52 -0.51 -7.55 5.27
N GLY A 53 0.33 -7.56 6.32
CA GLY A 53 1.59 -8.31 6.28
C GLY A 53 2.57 -7.79 5.22
N VAL A 54 2.27 -6.63 4.63
CA VAL A 54 3.06 -5.95 3.61
C VAL A 54 4.02 -5.03 4.32
N MET A 55 5.31 -5.40 4.45
CA MET A 55 6.25 -4.72 5.34
C MET A 55 6.85 -3.43 4.76
N PHE A 56 6.00 -2.56 4.19
CA PHE A 56 6.45 -1.30 3.58
C PHE A 56 7.10 -0.36 4.57
N TRP A 57 6.55 -0.19 5.78
CA TRP A 57 7.14 0.73 6.75
C TRP A 57 8.55 0.28 7.17
N ARG A 58 8.71 -1.00 7.52
CA ARG A 58 10.02 -1.57 7.89
C ARG A 58 11.06 -1.34 6.79
N ASP A 59 10.71 -1.67 5.55
CA ASP A 59 11.67 -1.58 4.44
C ASP A 59 11.87 -0.16 3.93
N PHE A 60 10.88 0.72 4.04
CA PHE A 60 11.02 2.14 3.76
C PHE A 60 12.07 2.76 4.67
N GLN A 61 12.05 2.45 5.98
CA GLN A 61 13.09 2.87 6.92
C GLN A 61 14.46 2.28 6.54
N ARG A 62 14.53 0.97 6.25
CA ARG A 62 15.77 0.30 5.81
C ARG A 62 16.36 0.93 4.54
N LEU A 63 15.52 1.47 3.66
CA LEU A 63 15.92 2.16 2.43
C LEU A 63 16.24 3.65 2.66
N GLY A 64 16.35 4.09 3.92
CA GLY A 64 16.75 5.44 4.30
C GLY A 64 15.61 6.45 4.39
N GLY A 65 14.35 5.97 4.38
CA GLY A 65 13.13 6.74 4.65
C GLY A 65 12.94 7.94 3.73
N VAL A 66 12.27 8.98 4.25
CA VAL A 66 11.96 10.21 3.50
C VAL A 66 13.20 10.88 2.95
N ARG A 67 14.32 10.88 3.67
CA ARG A 67 15.58 11.50 3.20
C ARG A 67 16.11 10.86 1.93
N THR A 68 15.81 9.58 1.69
CA THR A 68 16.28 8.84 0.53
C THR A 68 15.20 8.65 -0.53
N LEU A 69 13.96 8.36 -0.14
CA LEU A 69 12.88 8.04 -1.07
C LEU A 69 11.89 9.18 -1.26
N GLY A 70 12.00 10.26 -0.49
CA GLY A 70 11.00 11.33 -0.44
C GLY A 70 9.74 10.90 0.33
N TYR A 71 8.78 11.81 0.39
CA TYR A 71 7.51 11.53 1.05
C TYR A 71 6.67 10.52 0.25
N PRO A 72 5.77 9.75 0.90
CA PRO A 72 4.79 8.96 0.16
C PRO A 72 3.94 9.86 -0.75
N ALA A 73 3.66 9.39 -1.96
CA ALA A 73 2.92 10.14 -2.99
C ALA A 73 1.59 9.46 -3.37
N SER A 74 1.28 8.33 -2.70
CA SER A 74 0.06 7.54 -2.90
C SER A 74 -0.27 6.68 -1.69
N THR A 75 -1.50 6.19 -1.61
CA THR A 75 -1.88 5.03 -0.79
C THR A 75 -1.41 3.74 -1.48
N ARG A 76 -1.57 2.59 -0.80
CA ARG A 76 -1.26 1.30 -1.40
C ARG A 76 -2.23 0.96 -2.51
N PHE A 77 -1.72 0.31 -3.55
CA PHE A 77 -2.51 -0.23 -4.64
C PHE A 77 -1.90 -1.56 -5.10
N VAL A 78 -2.62 -2.30 -5.96
CA VAL A 78 -2.12 -3.54 -6.53
C VAL A 78 -1.93 -3.30 -8.03
N GLY A 79 -0.75 -3.65 -8.54
CA GLY A 79 -0.41 -3.53 -9.95
C GLY A 79 -1.14 -4.58 -10.81
N SER A 80 -1.06 -4.43 -12.12
CA SER A 80 -1.63 -5.40 -13.07
C SER A 80 -0.99 -6.78 -12.98
N ASP A 81 0.21 -6.86 -12.40
CA ASP A 81 0.95 -8.10 -12.13
C ASP A 81 0.61 -8.73 -10.77
N GLY A 82 -0.33 -8.15 -10.02
CA GLY A 82 -0.83 -8.71 -8.76
C GLY A 82 0.01 -8.39 -7.53
N PHE A 83 1.14 -7.67 -7.66
CA PHE A 83 1.91 -7.22 -6.50
C PHE A 83 1.31 -5.98 -5.86
N VAL A 84 1.54 -5.81 -4.56
CA VAL A 84 1.17 -4.58 -3.83
C VAL A 84 2.27 -3.55 -4.03
N TYR A 85 1.87 -2.32 -4.31
CA TYR A 85 2.73 -1.17 -4.55
C TYR A 85 2.35 0.02 -3.68
N GLN A 86 3.31 0.92 -3.46
CA GLN A 86 3.06 2.27 -2.98
C GLN A 86 4.12 3.21 -3.52
N ALA A 87 3.71 4.32 -4.13
CA ALA A 87 4.63 5.34 -4.60
C ALA A 87 5.07 6.27 -3.47
N THR A 88 6.36 6.59 -3.49
CA THR A 88 6.99 7.74 -2.82
C THR A 88 7.39 8.73 -3.91
N GLN A 89 7.75 9.97 -3.58
CA GLN A 89 8.20 10.93 -4.59
C GLN A 89 9.37 10.38 -5.43
N GLY A 90 10.34 9.76 -4.78
CA GLY A 90 11.59 9.31 -5.40
C GLY A 90 11.59 7.89 -5.93
N ALA A 91 10.61 7.04 -5.59
CA ALA A 91 10.61 5.62 -5.93
C ALA A 91 9.21 4.97 -5.86
N LEU A 92 9.08 3.78 -6.44
CA LEU A 92 7.90 2.91 -6.32
C LEU A 92 8.25 1.69 -5.45
N LEU A 93 7.65 1.58 -4.26
CA LEU A 93 7.76 0.42 -3.39
C LEU A 93 6.96 -0.74 -3.99
N GLN A 94 7.52 -1.95 -4.00
CA GLN A 94 6.86 -3.18 -4.44
C GLN A 94 7.05 -4.27 -3.38
N TRP A 95 5.96 -4.86 -2.93
CA TRP A 95 6.00 -5.96 -1.98
C TRP A 95 6.25 -7.29 -2.70
N ARG A 96 7.28 -8.01 -2.28
CA ARG A 96 7.64 -9.34 -2.79
C ARG A 96 7.34 -10.39 -1.72
N PRO A 97 6.17 -11.05 -1.76
CA PRO A 97 5.83 -12.08 -0.78
C PRO A 97 6.81 -13.25 -0.77
N ASP A 98 7.31 -13.62 -1.95
CA ASP A 98 8.32 -14.67 -2.14
C ASP A 98 9.64 -14.40 -1.41
N GLN A 99 9.91 -13.13 -1.10
CA GLN A 99 11.13 -12.69 -0.42
C GLN A 99 10.83 -12.10 0.97
N GLU A 100 9.55 -12.02 1.34
CA GLU A 100 9.05 -11.28 2.50
C GLU A 100 9.69 -9.89 2.64
N ARG A 101 9.86 -9.20 1.51
CA ARG A 101 10.63 -7.96 1.43
C ARG A 101 10.05 -6.98 0.43
N THR A 102 10.15 -5.71 0.77
CA THR A 102 9.91 -4.61 -0.16
C THR A 102 11.16 -4.35 -0.98
N VAL A 103 11.00 -4.41 -2.30
CA VAL A 103 11.99 -3.96 -3.27
C VAL A 103 11.50 -2.67 -3.93
N LEU A 104 12.41 -1.96 -4.58
CA LEU A 104 12.01 -0.86 -5.44
C LEU A 104 11.70 -1.42 -6.82
N ALA A 105 10.53 -1.07 -7.37
CA ALA A 105 10.16 -1.47 -8.71
C ALA A 105 11.10 -0.80 -9.73
N ASN A 106 11.27 -1.43 -10.89
CA ASN A 106 12.00 -0.86 -12.00
C ASN A 106 11.14 0.19 -12.72
N THR A 107 10.92 1.32 -12.06
CA THR A 107 10.05 2.40 -12.52
C THR A 107 10.36 2.85 -13.95
N MET A 108 11.62 2.91 -14.33
CA MET A 108 12.01 3.33 -15.66
C MET A 108 11.75 2.25 -16.70
N ASP A 109 11.86 0.97 -16.35
CA ASP A 109 11.48 -0.14 -17.23
C ASP A 109 9.95 -0.13 -17.44
N ILE A 110 9.18 0.05 -16.36
CA ILE A 110 7.71 0.21 -16.41
C ILE A 110 7.28 1.35 -17.37
N LEU A 111 7.97 2.48 -17.33
CA LEU A 111 7.70 3.62 -18.21
C LEU A 111 8.06 3.34 -19.67
N SER A 112 9.17 2.62 -19.91
CA SER A 112 9.56 2.16 -21.25
C SER A 112 8.53 1.18 -21.82
N ASP A 113 8.11 0.18 -21.05
CA ASP A 113 7.13 -0.83 -21.45
C ASP A 113 5.76 -0.19 -21.77
N ALA A 114 5.43 0.92 -21.12
CA ALA A 114 4.25 1.73 -21.41
C ALA A 114 4.43 2.72 -22.58
N GLY A 115 5.54 2.65 -23.32
CA GLY A 115 5.81 3.48 -24.50
C GLY A 115 6.10 4.95 -24.20
N ARG A 116 6.54 5.31 -22.98
CA ARG A 116 6.72 6.71 -22.58
C ARG A 116 8.08 7.31 -22.96
N ASP A 117 9.00 6.52 -23.51
CA ASP A 117 10.39 6.95 -23.75
C ASP A 117 10.51 8.20 -24.64
N ALA A 118 9.69 8.33 -25.68
CA ALA A 118 9.69 9.52 -26.53
C ALA A 118 9.32 10.79 -25.74
N VAL A 119 8.26 10.71 -24.93
CA VAL A 119 7.80 11.84 -24.10
C VAL A 119 8.82 12.17 -23.01
N LEU A 120 9.39 11.15 -22.37
CA LEU A 120 10.41 11.34 -21.33
C LEU A 120 11.69 11.99 -21.90
N ARG A 121 12.11 11.60 -23.10
CA ARG A 121 13.25 12.21 -23.79
C ARG A 121 12.97 13.68 -24.12
N THR A 122 11.84 13.97 -24.76
CA THR A 122 11.54 15.33 -25.21
C THR A 122 11.18 16.28 -24.06
N ALA A 123 10.37 15.85 -23.09
CA ALA A 123 9.83 16.72 -22.06
C ALA A 123 10.69 16.78 -20.79
N LYS A 124 11.45 15.72 -20.48
CA LYS A 124 12.23 15.61 -19.23
C LYS A 124 13.73 15.42 -19.47
N GLY A 125 14.16 15.31 -20.73
CA GLY A 125 15.57 15.06 -21.07
C GLY A 125 16.08 13.72 -20.56
N ILE A 126 15.22 12.71 -20.43
CA ILE A 126 15.61 11.37 -19.96
C ILE A 126 16.00 10.51 -21.17
N PRO A 127 17.22 9.95 -21.22
CA PRO A 127 17.64 9.09 -22.33
C PRO A 127 16.75 7.86 -22.51
N VAL A 128 16.77 7.30 -23.71
CA VAL A 128 16.10 6.01 -24.00
C VAL A 128 16.97 4.88 -23.45
N SER A 129 16.34 3.80 -22.98
CA SER A 129 17.06 2.60 -22.58
C SER A 129 17.74 1.94 -23.78
N ILE A 130 18.96 1.44 -23.59
CA ILE A 130 19.63 0.54 -24.53
C ILE A 130 18.96 -0.84 -24.38
N GLY A 131 18.26 -1.28 -25.44
CA GLY A 131 17.49 -2.52 -25.41
C GLY A 131 18.36 -3.79 -25.40
N ASP A 132 19.31 -3.88 -26.32
CA ASP A 132 20.29 -4.96 -26.37
C ASP A 132 21.66 -4.46 -25.87
N ASP A 133 22.10 -4.99 -24.74
CA ASP A 133 23.40 -4.67 -24.15
C ASP A 133 24.53 -5.58 -24.70
N GLY A 134 24.23 -6.49 -25.62
CA GLY A 134 25.20 -7.42 -26.20
C GLY A 134 25.61 -8.55 -25.25
N SER A 135 24.85 -8.77 -24.16
CA SER A 135 25.04 -9.90 -23.24
C SER A 135 24.50 -11.23 -23.78
N ALA A 136 23.69 -11.19 -24.84
CA ALA A 136 22.93 -12.34 -25.33
C ALA A 136 22.04 -13.01 -24.24
N GLY A 137 21.55 -12.20 -23.29
CA GLY A 137 20.69 -12.65 -22.19
C GLY A 137 21.45 -13.23 -20.98
N ASP A 138 22.78 -13.28 -21.01
CA ASP A 138 23.57 -13.72 -19.85
C ASP A 138 23.57 -12.65 -18.75
N ALA A 139 23.01 -12.99 -17.59
CA ALA A 139 22.81 -12.04 -16.50
C ALA A 139 24.12 -11.49 -15.91
N THR A 140 25.14 -12.34 -15.77
CA THR A 140 26.45 -11.93 -15.22
C THR A 140 27.16 -10.96 -16.16
N ARG A 141 27.16 -11.28 -17.47
CA ARG A 141 27.71 -10.42 -18.52
C ARG A 141 26.92 -9.12 -18.65
N SER A 142 25.59 -9.17 -18.62
CA SER A 142 24.73 -7.98 -18.63
C SER A 142 25.06 -7.05 -17.48
N ALA A 143 25.18 -7.58 -16.25
CA ALA A 143 25.57 -6.81 -15.08
C ALA A 143 26.94 -6.13 -15.27
N ALA A 144 27.95 -6.86 -15.76
CA ALA A 144 29.28 -6.32 -16.01
C ALA A 144 29.27 -5.21 -17.09
N ILE A 145 28.57 -5.43 -18.20
CA ILE A 145 28.45 -4.45 -19.29
C ILE A 145 27.75 -3.18 -18.81
N ARG A 146 26.60 -3.32 -18.13
CA ARG A 146 25.81 -2.18 -17.65
C ARG A 146 26.57 -1.37 -16.62
N MET A 147 27.30 -2.02 -15.70
CA MET A 147 28.16 -1.31 -14.75
C MET A 147 29.30 -0.54 -15.43
N ALA A 148 29.80 -1.03 -16.57
CA ALA A 148 30.81 -0.32 -17.36
C ALA A 148 30.27 0.95 -18.04
N TRP A 149 28.94 1.15 -18.12
CA TRP A 149 28.34 2.39 -18.65
C TRP A 149 28.39 3.57 -17.69
N LEU A 150 28.87 3.39 -16.45
CA LEU A 150 29.12 4.49 -15.49
C LEU A 150 30.39 5.28 -15.86
N GLU A 151 30.37 5.88 -17.06
CA GLU A 151 31.51 6.59 -17.66
C GLU A 151 31.70 8.02 -17.10
N ASP A 152 30.60 8.68 -16.70
CA ASP A 152 30.66 10.01 -16.08
C ASP A 152 31.07 9.90 -14.60
N THR A 153 32.21 10.52 -14.25
CA THR A 153 32.78 10.40 -12.89
C THR A 153 31.85 10.90 -11.80
N GLY A 154 31.17 12.03 -12.00
CA GLY A 154 30.29 12.60 -10.97
C GLY A 154 29.03 11.76 -10.75
N ILE A 155 28.41 11.24 -11.82
CA ILE A 155 27.29 10.31 -11.71
C ILE A 155 27.73 9.00 -11.05
N ARG A 156 28.89 8.46 -11.42
CA ARG A 156 29.45 7.24 -10.81
C ARG A 156 29.72 7.41 -9.31
N GLU A 157 30.34 8.51 -8.91
CA GLU A 157 30.61 8.82 -7.51
C GLU A 157 29.31 8.97 -6.71
N TYR A 158 28.33 9.70 -7.25
CA TYR A 158 27.01 9.82 -6.62
C TYR A 158 26.30 8.46 -6.49
N PHE A 159 26.34 7.63 -7.54
CA PHE A 159 25.73 6.30 -7.53
C PHE A 159 26.33 5.40 -6.45
N LEU A 160 27.65 5.43 -6.27
CA LEU A 160 28.35 4.60 -5.28
C LEU A 160 28.32 5.19 -3.86
N ALA A 161 28.07 6.49 -3.71
CA ALA A 161 28.00 7.17 -2.43
C ALA A 161 26.78 6.74 -1.63
N ASN A 162 26.94 6.65 -0.31
CA ASN A 162 25.85 6.38 0.60
C ASN A 162 24.91 7.61 0.65
N PRO A 163 23.64 7.48 0.24
CA PRO A 163 22.72 8.61 0.17
C PRO A 163 22.25 9.08 1.55
N ASN A 164 22.38 8.23 2.58
CA ASN A 164 21.99 8.57 3.94
C ASN A 164 22.87 7.85 4.99
N PRO A 165 24.13 8.30 5.20
CA PRO A 165 25.06 7.64 6.11
C PRO A 165 24.63 7.60 7.57
N ALA A 166 23.71 8.47 7.97
CA ALA A 166 23.16 8.50 9.32
C ALA A 166 22.23 7.31 9.60
N GLU A 167 21.52 6.82 8.59
CA GLU A 167 20.51 5.75 8.73
C GLU A 167 20.95 4.43 8.09
N ILE A 168 21.86 4.48 7.11
CA ILE A 168 22.30 3.31 6.34
C ILE A 168 23.77 3.05 6.66
N GLY A 169 24.04 2.16 7.62
CA GLY A 169 25.42 1.81 8.01
C GLY A 169 26.16 0.94 6.96
N ASP A 170 25.47 -0.03 6.37
CA ASP A 170 26.09 -1.08 5.54
C ASP A 170 25.98 -0.78 4.02
N TRP A 171 26.34 0.43 3.61
CA TRP A 171 26.25 0.81 2.20
C TRP A 171 27.32 0.12 1.34
N SER A 172 26.92 -0.34 0.16
CA SER A 172 27.77 -1.05 -0.79
C SER A 172 27.26 -0.85 -2.21
N GLN A 173 28.01 -1.34 -3.22
CA GLN A 173 27.52 -1.39 -4.60
C GLN A 173 26.19 -2.13 -4.71
N LYS A 174 25.96 -3.16 -3.88
CA LYS A 174 24.65 -3.83 -3.83
C LYS A 174 23.55 -2.87 -3.34
N GLY A 175 23.83 -2.03 -2.34
CA GLY A 175 22.89 -1.01 -1.88
C GLY A 175 22.54 0.01 -2.96
N ALA A 176 23.55 0.47 -3.71
CA ALA A 176 23.36 1.33 -4.88
C ALA A 176 22.48 0.64 -5.95
N LEU A 177 22.75 -0.62 -6.24
CA LEU A 177 21.93 -1.42 -7.16
C LEU A 177 20.52 -1.63 -6.62
N ASP A 178 20.31 -1.85 -5.32
CA ASP A 178 18.98 -1.99 -4.73
C ASP A 178 18.19 -0.67 -4.84
N LEU A 179 18.84 0.49 -4.70
CA LEU A 179 18.21 1.82 -4.75
C LEU A 179 17.95 2.32 -6.18
N TYR A 180 18.97 2.25 -7.05
CA TYR A 180 18.95 2.89 -8.37
C TYR A 180 18.72 1.88 -9.50
N GLY A 181 19.09 0.62 -9.29
CA GLY A 181 19.14 -0.40 -10.34
C GLY A 181 20.37 -0.28 -11.23
N PHE A 182 20.48 -1.15 -12.23
CA PHE A 182 21.57 -1.07 -13.20
C PHE A 182 21.40 0.15 -14.13
N PRO A 183 22.50 0.73 -14.64
CA PRO A 183 22.44 1.65 -15.76
C PRO A 183 21.71 1.01 -16.94
N THR A 184 20.82 1.77 -17.56
CA THR A 184 20.08 1.35 -18.77
C THR A 184 20.42 2.22 -19.97
N SER A 185 21.28 3.23 -19.80
CA SER A 185 21.82 4.08 -20.86
C SER A 185 23.26 4.47 -20.55
N ARG A 186 23.98 4.97 -21.56
CA ARG A 186 25.22 5.73 -21.35
C ARG A 186 24.91 7.17 -20.94
N PRO A 187 25.82 7.87 -20.25
CA PRO A 187 25.65 9.29 -19.97
C PRO A 187 25.56 10.09 -21.28
N GLU A 188 24.55 10.94 -21.41
CA GLU A 188 24.32 11.81 -22.56
C GLU A 188 24.23 13.27 -22.09
N ARG A 189 24.85 14.22 -22.80
CA ARG A 189 24.60 15.64 -22.52
C ARG A 189 23.30 16.07 -23.18
N ILE A 190 22.34 16.51 -22.37
CA ILE A 190 21.04 17.00 -22.82
C ILE A 190 20.78 18.34 -22.13
N GLY A 191 20.81 19.43 -22.90
CA GLY A 191 20.69 20.77 -22.34
C GLY A 191 21.80 21.07 -21.30
N PRO A 192 21.46 21.55 -20.09
CA PRO A 192 22.44 22.01 -19.12
C PRO A 192 23.07 20.92 -18.25
N PHE A 193 22.70 19.66 -18.47
CA PHE A 193 23.15 18.52 -17.66
C PHE A 193 23.69 17.37 -18.51
N VAL A 194 24.56 16.56 -17.91
CA VAL A 194 24.80 15.18 -18.32
C VAL A 194 23.81 14.30 -17.57
N VAL A 195 23.11 13.43 -18.28
CA VAL A 195 22.03 12.60 -17.73
C VAL A 195 22.29 11.13 -18.01
N GLN A 196 21.98 10.29 -17.05
CA GLN A 196 22.02 8.83 -17.20
C GLN A 196 20.79 8.18 -16.58
N ARG A 197 20.15 7.32 -17.36
CA ARG A 197 19.02 6.49 -16.93
C ARG A 197 19.49 5.19 -16.30
N PHE A 198 18.80 4.79 -15.25
CA PHE A 198 18.91 3.53 -14.53
C PHE A 198 17.54 2.85 -14.50
N GLN A 199 17.45 1.60 -14.04
CA GLN A 199 16.17 0.87 -13.99
C GLN A 199 15.13 1.54 -13.08
N ARG A 200 15.54 2.28 -12.05
CA ARG A 200 14.62 2.85 -11.04
C ARG A 200 14.62 4.36 -10.98
N VAL A 201 15.65 5.02 -11.50
CA VAL A 201 15.86 6.45 -11.39
C VAL A 201 16.54 7.01 -12.63
N THR A 202 16.58 8.34 -12.75
CA THR A 202 17.50 9.04 -13.64
C THR A 202 18.33 10.01 -12.83
N LEU A 203 19.64 10.05 -13.08
CA LEU A 203 20.57 10.98 -12.45
C LEU A 203 20.97 12.08 -13.44
N GLN A 204 21.01 13.32 -12.97
CA GLN A 204 21.39 14.50 -13.74
C GLN A 204 22.55 15.20 -13.05
N ARG A 205 23.71 15.27 -13.71
CA ARG A 205 24.84 16.09 -13.27
C ARG A 205 24.77 17.44 -13.97
N TRP A 206 24.63 18.51 -13.20
CA TRP A 206 24.57 19.87 -13.69
C TRP A 206 25.94 20.30 -14.22
N ILE A 207 26.00 20.84 -15.43
CA ILE A 207 27.24 21.28 -16.08
C ILE A 207 27.26 22.80 -16.18
N ASP A 208 26.14 23.36 -16.64
CA ASP A 208 26.03 24.79 -16.89
C ASP A 208 25.51 25.50 -15.65
N ALA A 209 26.05 26.68 -15.35
CA ALA A 209 25.59 27.51 -14.24
C ALA A 209 24.30 28.24 -14.63
N ILE A 210 23.16 27.80 -14.08
CA ILE A 210 21.86 28.43 -14.30
C ILE A 210 21.35 29.04 -12.99
N PRO A 211 20.99 30.33 -12.95
CA PRO A 211 20.45 30.96 -11.74
C PRO A 211 19.24 30.20 -11.18
N GLY A 212 19.24 29.95 -9.86
CA GLY A 212 18.17 29.24 -9.15
C GLY A 212 18.16 27.72 -9.32
N MET A 213 19.08 27.17 -10.09
CA MET A 213 19.26 25.72 -10.27
C MET A 213 20.46 25.21 -9.45
N PRO A 214 20.61 23.89 -9.27
CA PRO A 214 21.79 23.31 -8.65
C PRO A 214 23.10 23.78 -9.32
N PRO A 215 24.18 23.97 -8.55
CA PRO A 215 25.44 24.46 -9.09
C PRO A 215 26.11 23.43 -10.02
N PRO A 216 27.01 23.86 -10.93
CA PRO A 216 27.81 22.94 -11.73
C PRO A 216 28.53 21.89 -10.87
N GLY A 217 28.50 20.64 -11.32
CA GLY A 217 29.02 19.48 -10.62
C GLY A 217 28.00 18.77 -9.71
N ALA A 218 26.93 19.46 -9.29
CA ALA A 218 25.89 18.84 -8.47
C ALA A 218 25.17 17.72 -9.23
N VAL A 219 24.92 16.60 -8.57
CA VAL A 219 24.11 15.50 -9.11
C VAL A 219 22.76 15.48 -8.42
N THR A 220 21.70 15.55 -9.21
CA THR A 220 20.31 15.47 -8.74
C THR A 220 19.61 14.23 -9.29
N ARG A 221 18.61 13.76 -8.55
CA ARG A 221 17.74 12.68 -8.98
C ARG A 221 16.47 13.22 -9.59
N VAL A 222 16.03 12.58 -10.67
CA VAL A 222 14.64 12.70 -11.12
C VAL A 222 13.75 11.89 -10.17
N LEU A 223 12.70 12.53 -9.65
CA LEU A 223 11.74 11.93 -8.71
C LEU A 223 10.87 10.90 -9.44
N ALA A 224 11.30 9.64 -9.44
CA ALA A 224 10.74 8.60 -10.29
C ALA A 224 9.27 8.25 -9.95
N GLY A 225 8.88 8.33 -8.68
CA GLY A 225 7.49 8.06 -8.31
C GLY A 225 6.55 9.23 -8.63
N ASP A 226 7.02 10.47 -8.52
CA ASP A 226 6.29 11.64 -9.06
C ASP A 226 6.16 11.54 -10.58
N LEU A 227 7.20 11.08 -11.27
CA LEU A 227 7.13 10.82 -12.71
C LEU A 227 6.05 9.78 -13.06
N LEU A 228 5.95 8.68 -12.32
CA LEU A 228 4.87 7.69 -12.51
C LEU A 228 3.49 8.30 -12.27
N LYS A 229 3.37 9.14 -11.24
CA LYS A 229 2.13 9.84 -10.90
C LYS A 229 1.70 10.78 -12.03
N GLU A 230 2.64 11.56 -12.57
CA GLU A 230 2.40 12.46 -13.70
C GLU A 230 1.91 11.73 -14.95
N GLN A 231 2.40 10.51 -15.21
CA GLN A 231 2.02 9.74 -16.40
C GLN A 231 0.70 8.96 -16.26
N ALA A 232 0.10 8.92 -15.05
CA ALA A 232 -1.18 8.26 -14.75
C ALA A 232 -1.29 6.82 -15.30
N LEU A 233 -0.17 6.08 -15.33
CA LEU A 233 -0.10 4.74 -15.93
C LEU A 233 -0.36 3.62 -14.93
N VAL A 234 0.39 3.64 -13.83
CA VAL A 234 0.47 2.51 -12.89
C VAL A 234 -0.21 2.82 -11.57
N ILE A 235 -0.19 4.09 -11.15
CA ILE A 235 -0.83 4.51 -9.91
C ILE A 235 -2.30 4.83 -10.23
N PRO A 236 -3.26 4.06 -9.67
CA PRO A 236 -4.68 4.36 -9.84
C PRO A 236 -5.03 5.76 -9.33
N PRO A 237 -5.97 6.49 -9.97
CA PRO A 237 -6.33 7.84 -9.55
C PRO A 237 -6.76 7.94 -8.08
N ASP A 238 -7.51 6.96 -7.58
CA ASP A 238 -7.93 6.86 -6.18
C ASP A 238 -6.76 6.68 -5.22
N ALA A 239 -5.68 6.01 -5.65
CA ALA A 239 -4.47 5.88 -4.85
C ALA A 239 -3.71 7.20 -4.69
N THR A 240 -3.94 8.18 -5.57
CA THR A 240 -3.37 9.54 -5.46
C THR A 240 -4.22 10.49 -4.61
N THR A 241 -5.30 9.98 -4.00
CA THR A 241 -6.13 10.74 -3.08
C THR A 241 -5.74 10.38 -1.66
N GLY A 242 -5.06 11.30 -0.96
CA GLY A 242 -4.67 11.11 0.43
C GLY A 242 -5.85 10.89 1.37
N THR A 243 -5.56 10.49 2.60
CA THR A 243 -6.55 10.29 3.68
C THR A 243 -6.20 11.18 4.86
N ARG A 244 -7.15 11.45 5.76
CA ARG A 244 -6.80 12.12 7.01
C ARG A 244 -6.07 11.15 7.93
N GLY A 245 -5.14 11.66 8.74
CA GLY A 245 -4.28 10.81 9.58
C GLY A 245 -5.02 10.06 10.68
N ASP A 246 -6.14 10.62 11.14
CA ASP A 246 -7.05 10.07 12.15
C ASP A 246 -8.18 9.23 11.55
N ASP A 247 -8.32 9.22 10.23
CA ASP A 247 -9.40 8.50 9.54
C ASP A 247 -9.17 6.98 9.63
N PRO A 248 -10.05 6.21 10.30
CA PRO A 248 -9.94 4.75 10.31
C PRO A 248 -9.96 4.17 8.90
N ALA A 249 -10.63 4.82 7.94
CA ALA A 249 -10.64 4.41 6.55
C ALA A 249 -9.28 4.54 5.86
N ALA A 250 -8.34 5.33 6.41
CA ALA A 250 -6.95 5.38 5.95
C ALA A 250 -6.24 4.02 6.06
N ARG A 251 -6.73 3.15 6.94
CA ARG A 251 -6.18 1.80 7.18
C ARG A 251 -6.87 0.71 6.36
N ILE A 252 -7.83 1.11 5.53
CA ILE A 252 -8.57 0.23 4.64
C ILE A 252 -8.20 0.56 3.20
N ASP A 253 -7.75 -0.43 2.43
CA ASP A 253 -7.44 -0.22 1.02
C ASP A 253 -8.73 0.12 0.23
N PRO A 254 -8.71 1.05 -0.75
CA PRO A 254 -9.93 1.68 -1.26
C PRO A 254 -11.04 0.74 -1.74
N PRO A 255 -10.78 -0.30 -2.56
CA PRO A 255 -11.85 -1.21 -2.98
C PRO A 255 -12.46 -2.02 -1.82
N LEU A 256 -11.71 -2.24 -0.74
CA LEU A 256 -12.20 -2.92 0.46
C LEU A 256 -13.08 -2.00 1.32
N ARG A 257 -12.95 -0.66 1.18
CA ARG A 257 -13.89 0.29 1.80
C ARG A 257 -15.28 0.16 1.19
N ASP A 258 -15.35 0.04 -0.12
CA ASP A 258 -16.62 -0.12 -0.83
C ASP A 258 -17.28 -1.46 -0.49
N ALA A 259 -16.48 -2.52 -0.34
CA ALA A 259 -16.93 -3.81 0.16
C ALA A 259 -17.46 -3.70 1.60
N LEU A 260 -16.74 -3.02 2.50
CA LEU A 260 -17.19 -2.81 3.88
C LEU A 260 -18.48 -1.98 3.96
N ALA A 261 -18.60 -0.94 3.13
CA ALA A 261 -19.84 -0.16 3.01
C ALA A 261 -21.00 -1.00 2.47
N THR A 262 -20.72 -1.91 1.52
CA THR A 262 -21.70 -2.88 1.01
C THR A 262 -22.13 -3.86 2.11
N LEU A 263 -21.19 -4.33 2.93
CA LEU A 263 -21.47 -5.21 4.07
C LEU A 263 -22.35 -4.52 5.12
N ARG A 264 -22.15 -3.22 5.37
CA ARG A 264 -22.97 -2.43 6.30
C ARG A 264 -24.45 -2.38 5.89
N ALA A 265 -24.76 -2.57 4.61
CA ALA A 265 -26.14 -2.61 4.13
C ALA A 265 -26.82 -3.98 4.31
N ALA A 266 -26.07 -5.04 4.59
CA ALA A 266 -26.58 -6.39 4.85
C ALA A 266 -27.00 -6.53 6.33
N PRO A 267 -28.23 -6.99 6.65
CA PRO A 267 -28.67 -7.19 8.03
C PRO A 267 -27.70 -8.02 8.88
N SER A 268 -27.19 -9.13 8.35
CA SER A 268 -26.23 -9.97 9.06
C SER A 268 -24.82 -9.36 9.14
N GLY A 269 -24.50 -8.41 8.26
CA GLY A 269 -23.23 -7.68 8.26
C GLY A 269 -23.18 -6.51 9.24
N GLN A 270 -24.33 -5.88 9.55
CA GLN A 270 -24.38 -4.67 10.38
C GLN A 270 -23.68 -4.80 11.74
N PRO A 271 -23.92 -5.86 12.55
CA PRO A 271 -23.27 -6.02 13.85
C PRO A 271 -21.74 -6.13 13.71
N LEU A 272 -21.27 -6.83 12.69
CA LEU A 272 -19.85 -7.03 12.43
C LEU A 272 -19.14 -5.73 12.06
N VAL A 273 -19.78 -4.92 11.20
CA VAL A 273 -19.23 -3.61 10.83
C VAL A 273 -19.23 -2.66 12.03
N ALA A 274 -20.28 -2.67 12.86
CA ALA A 274 -20.33 -1.86 14.07
C ALA A 274 -19.19 -2.21 15.05
N VAL A 275 -18.86 -3.50 15.18
CA VAL A 275 -17.70 -3.95 15.97
C VAL A 275 -16.40 -3.41 15.38
N SER A 276 -16.21 -3.44 14.06
CA SER A 276 -15.03 -2.87 13.41
C SER A 276 -14.93 -1.34 13.52
N ASP A 277 -16.06 -0.64 13.48
CA ASP A 277 -16.12 0.82 13.64
C ASP A 277 -15.71 1.22 15.08
N ALA A 278 -16.05 0.40 16.08
CA ALA A 278 -15.65 0.60 17.47
C ALA A 278 -14.21 0.14 17.78
N ASN A 279 -13.59 -0.67 16.91
CA ASN A 279 -12.30 -1.30 17.15
C ASN A 279 -11.37 -1.12 15.94
N PRO A 280 -10.50 -0.09 15.93
CA PRO A 280 -9.72 0.30 14.76
C PRO A 280 -8.89 -0.83 14.13
N LEU A 281 -9.39 -1.42 13.05
CA LEU A 281 -8.82 -2.56 12.33
C LEU A 281 -8.26 -2.10 10.98
N GLY A 282 -7.08 -2.61 10.58
CA GLY A 282 -6.61 -2.43 9.20
C GLY A 282 -7.25 -3.47 8.27
N ILE A 283 -7.66 -3.11 7.05
CA ILE A 283 -8.17 -4.08 6.06
C ILE A 283 -7.43 -3.84 4.75
N ALA A 284 -6.57 -4.79 4.36
CA ALA A 284 -5.61 -4.55 3.30
C ALA A 284 -5.52 -5.72 2.33
N TRP A 285 -5.18 -5.41 1.08
CA TRP A 285 -4.79 -6.39 0.10
C TRP A 285 -3.46 -7.03 0.49
N ALA A 286 -3.41 -8.35 0.42
CA ALA A 286 -2.21 -9.12 0.71
C ALA A 286 -2.08 -10.28 -0.29
N PRO A 287 -0.86 -10.62 -0.72
CA PRO A 287 -0.61 -11.89 -1.40
C PRO A 287 -0.75 -13.03 -0.38
N LEU A 288 -1.87 -13.75 -0.45
CA LEU A 288 -2.15 -14.90 0.40
C LEU A 288 -1.92 -16.20 -0.37
N PRO A 289 -1.71 -17.34 0.32
CA PRO A 289 -1.76 -18.66 -0.31
C PRO A 289 -3.02 -18.83 -1.17
N ARG A 290 -2.91 -19.64 -2.23
CA ARG A 290 -3.97 -19.76 -3.26
C ARG A 290 -5.31 -20.21 -2.70
N ASP A 291 -5.30 -21.03 -1.66
CA ASP A 291 -6.46 -21.56 -0.95
C ASP A 291 -7.04 -20.59 0.08
N VAL A 292 -6.28 -19.58 0.51
CA VAL A 292 -6.71 -18.59 1.50
C VAL A 292 -7.36 -17.39 0.81
N GLY A 293 -8.64 -17.13 1.13
CA GLY A 293 -9.39 -16.02 0.55
C GLY A 293 -9.13 -14.69 1.27
N ALA A 294 -9.11 -14.76 2.60
CA ALA A 294 -8.76 -13.69 3.50
C ALA A 294 -8.27 -14.30 4.82
N MET A 295 -7.77 -13.46 5.72
CA MET A 295 -7.29 -13.88 7.03
C MET A 295 -7.32 -12.72 8.02
N TYR A 296 -7.99 -12.92 9.15
CA TYR A 296 -7.92 -12.06 10.30
C TYR A 296 -6.71 -12.40 11.19
N SER A 297 -6.03 -11.38 11.72
CA SER A 297 -4.94 -11.54 12.68
C SER A 297 -5.18 -10.71 13.93
N ALA A 298 -5.58 -11.36 15.03
CA ALA A 298 -5.81 -10.70 16.33
C ALA A 298 -4.55 -9.97 16.83
N ARG A 299 -3.39 -10.64 16.79
CA ARG A 299 -2.11 -10.08 17.26
C ARG A 299 -1.73 -8.79 16.54
N ARG A 300 -1.97 -8.73 15.23
CA ARG A 300 -1.56 -7.59 14.39
C ARG A 300 -2.70 -6.60 14.14
N ASN A 301 -3.94 -6.97 14.49
CA ASN A 301 -5.18 -6.22 14.31
C ASN A 301 -5.42 -5.74 12.87
N TRP A 302 -5.44 -6.69 11.94
CA TRP A 302 -5.82 -6.44 10.54
C TRP A 302 -6.50 -7.66 9.92
N ILE A 303 -7.20 -7.40 8.82
CA ILE A 303 -7.71 -8.38 7.87
C ILE A 303 -6.88 -8.29 6.59
N ALA A 304 -6.35 -9.43 6.17
CA ALA A 304 -5.77 -9.67 4.87
C ALA A 304 -6.86 -10.07 3.89
N VAL A 305 -6.95 -9.45 2.73
CA VAL A 305 -7.77 -9.98 1.63
C VAL A 305 -6.84 -10.35 0.47
N SER A 306 -7.01 -11.54 -0.08
CA SER A 306 -6.14 -12.04 -1.14
C SER A 306 -6.19 -11.13 -2.36
N THR A 307 -5.04 -10.72 -2.90
CA THR A 307 -4.95 -9.90 -4.13
C THR A 307 -5.62 -10.55 -5.34
N ARG A 308 -5.81 -11.88 -5.33
CA ARG A 308 -6.56 -12.61 -6.37
C ARG A 308 -8.03 -12.15 -6.50
N TRP A 309 -8.59 -11.54 -5.45
CA TRP A 309 -9.97 -11.08 -5.42
C TRP A 309 -10.16 -9.61 -5.79
N ARG A 310 -9.11 -8.88 -6.16
CA ARG A 310 -9.21 -7.44 -6.43
C ARG A 310 -10.24 -7.07 -7.51
N GLY A 311 -10.38 -7.91 -8.53
CA GLY A 311 -11.38 -7.72 -9.60
C GLY A 311 -12.76 -8.26 -9.26
N GLY A 312 -12.94 -8.83 -8.06
CA GLY A 312 -14.21 -9.43 -7.64
C GLY A 312 -15.29 -8.40 -7.38
N ASP A 313 -16.55 -8.83 -7.47
CA ASP A 313 -17.69 -7.98 -7.15
C ASP A 313 -17.65 -7.52 -5.68
N ARG A 314 -18.03 -6.27 -5.43
CA ARG A 314 -18.03 -5.69 -4.07
C ARG A 314 -18.89 -6.48 -3.07
N ARG A 315 -19.96 -7.15 -3.51
CA ARG A 315 -20.78 -8.02 -2.65
C ARG A 315 -20.02 -9.30 -2.30
N SER A 316 -19.32 -9.88 -3.26
CA SER A 316 -18.47 -11.06 -3.04
C SER A 316 -17.33 -10.74 -2.06
N LEU A 317 -16.70 -9.57 -2.20
CA LEU A 317 -15.71 -9.08 -1.24
C LEU A 317 -16.33 -8.79 0.13
N ALA A 318 -17.50 -8.16 0.19
CA ALA A 318 -18.23 -7.91 1.44
C ALA A 318 -18.54 -9.20 2.18
N THR A 319 -18.92 -10.26 1.46
CA THR A 319 -19.17 -11.59 2.02
C THR A 319 -17.93 -12.22 2.62
N ILE A 320 -16.75 -12.11 1.98
CA ILE A 320 -15.49 -12.54 2.60
C ILE A 320 -15.20 -11.72 3.86
N LEU A 321 -15.36 -10.39 3.81
CA LEU A 321 -15.12 -9.54 4.98
C LEU A 321 -16.03 -9.91 6.15
N ALA A 322 -17.26 -10.37 5.89
CA ALA A 322 -18.16 -10.85 6.93
C ALA A 322 -17.58 -12.07 7.70
N HIS A 323 -16.91 -12.98 7.00
CA HIS A 323 -16.20 -14.10 7.63
C HIS A 323 -15.13 -13.56 8.59
N GLU A 324 -14.21 -12.74 8.07
CA GLU A 324 -13.07 -12.26 8.85
C GLU A 324 -13.45 -11.33 10.00
N LEU A 325 -14.50 -10.52 9.83
CA LEU A 325 -15.03 -9.67 10.90
C LEU A 325 -15.76 -10.49 11.98
N SER A 326 -16.21 -11.71 11.67
CA SER A 326 -16.74 -12.63 12.69
C SER A 326 -15.63 -13.00 13.67
N HIS A 327 -14.41 -13.28 13.18
CA HIS A 327 -13.26 -13.57 14.03
C HIS A 327 -12.84 -12.37 14.90
N LEU A 328 -12.92 -11.15 14.37
CA LEU A 328 -12.75 -9.93 15.18
C LEU A 328 -13.79 -9.86 16.30
N ASN A 329 -15.07 -10.07 15.96
CA ASN A 329 -16.15 -10.08 16.92
C ASN A 329 -15.95 -11.16 18.01
N ASP A 330 -15.54 -12.36 17.64
CA ASP A 330 -15.29 -13.46 18.57
C ASP A 330 -14.10 -13.15 19.50
N THR A 331 -13.05 -12.50 18.99
CA THR A 331 -11.92 -12.01 19.79
C THR A 331 -12.37 -10.98 20.83
N ILE A 332 -13.17 -9.98 20.44
CA ILE A 332 -13.62 -8.90 21.33
C ILE A 332 -14.56 -9.44 22.41
N ASN A 333 -15.43 -10.37 22.06
CA ASN A 333 -16.36 -11.00 22.99
C ASN A 333 -15.76 -12.19 23.76
N GLN A 334 -14.43 -12.41 23.65
CA GLN A 334 -13.69 -13.46 24.35
C GLN A 334 -14.27 -14.87 24.14
N ARG A 335 -14.83 -15.16 22.97
CA ARG A 335 -15.34 -16.49 22.64
C ARG A 335 -14.18 -17.43 22.35
N LEU A 336 -13.83 -18.30 23.29
CA LEU A 336 -13.00 -19.53 23.17
C LEU A 336 -11.88 -19.58 22.09
N VAL A 337 -11.20 -18.49 21.73
CA VAL A 337 -10.16 -18.46 20.67
C VAL A 337 -8.83 -19.12 21.12
N GLY A 338 -8.86 -20.08 22.04
CA GLY A 338 -7.66 -20.68 22.66
C GLY A 338 -7.71 -22.18 22.86
N THR A 339 -8.74 -22.86 22.35
CA THR A 339 -8.83 -24.33 22.34
C THR A 339 -9.15 -24.79 20.92
N GLU A 340 -8.81 -26.04 20.58
CA GLU A 340 -9.16 -26.63 19.28
C GLU A 340 -10.68 -26.57 19.02
N ASP A 341 -11.50 -26.97 20.00
CA ASP A 341 -12.97 -26.91 19.90
C ASP A 341 -13.49 -25.49 19.70
N GLY A 342 -12.92 -24.51 20.41
CA GLY A 342 -13.32 -23.12 20.30
C GLY A 342 -12.97 -22.53 18.94
N CYS A 343 -11.79 -22.86 18.41
CA CYS A 343 -11.36 -22.50 17.05
C CYS A 343 -12.35 -23.05 16.00
N LEU A 344 -12.71 -24.33 16.11
CA LEU A 344 -13.68 -24.96 15.21
C LEU A 344 -15.08 -24.35 15.29
N GLU A 345 -15.57 -24.03 16.51
CA GLU A 345 -16.87 -23.36 16.72
C GLU A 345 -16.89 -21.98 16.07
N THR A 346 -15.82 -21.19 16.23
CA THR A 346 -15.72 -19.84 15.64
C THR A 346 -15.65 -19.90 14.11
N GLU A 347 -14.93 -20.86 13.54
CA GLU A 347 -14.89 -21.07 12.09
C GLU A 347 -16.28 -21.45 11.53
N GLU A 348 -16.98 -22.40 12.16
CA GLU A 348 -18.34 -22.75 11.74
C GLU A 348 -19.27 -21.53 11.79
N SER A 349 -19.20 -20.74 12.87
CA SER A 349 -19.99 -19.52 13.03
C SER A 349 -19.68 -18.49 11.95
N ALA A 350 -18.39 -18.27 11.63
CA ALA A 350 -17.95 -17.36 10.59
C ALA A 350 -18.47 -17.78 9.20
N PHE A 351 -18.35 -19.06 8.85
CA PHE A 351 -18.91 -19.59 7.60
C PHE A 351 -20.44 -19.51 7.53
N ARG A 352 -21.13 -19.66 8.66
CA ARG A 352 -22.59 -19.48 8.72
C ARG A 352 -22.96 -18.04 8.40
N ILE A 353 -22.27 -17.05 8.99
CA ILE A 353 -22.50 -15.63 8.70
C ILE A 353 -22.15 -15.31 7.24
N GLN A 354 -21.05 -15.86 6.73
CA GLN A 354 -20.66 -15.73 5.32
C GLN A 354 -21.75 -16.22 4.37
N ALA A 355 -22.31 -17.42 4.61
CA ALA A 355 -23.41 -17.95 3.81
C ALA A 355 -24.67 -17.08 3.90
N GLU A 356 -24.98 -16.56 5.09
CA GLU A 356 -26.15 -15.70 5.32
C GLU A 356 -26.03 -14.36 4.57
N VAL A 357 -24.90 -13.68 4.68
CA VAL A 357 -24.65 -12.41 3.94
C VAL A 357 -24.73 -12.64 2.43
N TRP A 358 -24.17 -13.75 1.92
CA TRP A 358 -24.28 -14.09 0.50
C TRP A 358 -25.74 -14.31 0.06
N ARG A 359 -26.53 -15.00 0.90
CA ARG A 359 -27.95 -15.21 0.70
C ARG A 359 -28.74 -13.90 0.73
N GLU A 360 -28.41 -12.97 1.60
CA GLU A 360 -29.05 -11.64 1.65
C GLU A 360 -28.81 -10.86 0.35
N PHE A 361 -27.61 -10.98 -0.24
CA PHE A 361 -27.28 -10.28 -1.49
C PHE A 361 -27.89 -10.90 -2.75
N HIS A 362 -28.01 -12.24 -2.81
CA HIS A 362 -28.34 -12.94 -4.06
C HIS A 362 -29.54 -13.91 -3.95
N GLY A 363 -30.11 -14.07 -2.76
CA GLY A 363 -31.18 -15.03 -2.48
C GLY A 363 -30.66 -16.45 -2.21
N PRO A 364 -31.57 -17.41 -1.94
CA PRO A 364 -31.24 -18.76 -1.49
C PRO A 364 -30.49 -19.61 -2.53
N ASN A 365 -30.50 -19.19 -3.79
CA ASN A 365 -29.82 -19.89 -4.89
C ASN A 365 -28.45 -19.29 -5.22
N GLY A 366 -27.99 -18.30 -4.46
CA GLY A 366 -26.75 -17.58 -4.73
C GLY A 366 -26.78 -16.78 -6.03
N ARG A 367 -25.61 -16.30 -6.47
CA ARG A 367 -25.46 -15.50 -7.69
C ARG A 367 -25.63 -16.38 -8.92
N ARG A 368 -26.32 -15.86 -9.94
CA ARG A 368 -26.54 -16.52 -11.24
C ARG A 368 -25.79 -15.80 -12.36
N GLY A 369 -25.59 -16.48 -13.49
CA GLY A 369 -24.97 -15.91 -14.69
C GLY A 369 -23.47 -16.22 -14.79
N GLN A 370 -22.70 -15.28 -15.36
CA GLN A 370 -21.24 -15.38 -15.39
C GLN A 370 -20.70 -15.18 -13.98
N LEU A 371 -20.05 -16.22 -13.46
CA LEU A 371 -19.47 -16.24 -12.12
C LEU A 371 -17.95 -16.19 -12.24
N ASP A 372 -17.31 -15.37 -11.43
CA ASP A 372 -15.87 -15.49 -11.20
C ASP A 372 -15.56 -16.67 -10.26
N GLU A 373 -14.28 -16.87 -9.91
CA GLU A 373 -13.88 -17.95 -9.02
C GLU A 373 -14.43 -17.77 -7.60
N LEU A 374 -14.45 -16.53 -7.09
CA LEU A 374 -14.94 -16.24 -5.76
C LEU A 374 -16.45 -16.47 -5.67
N ASP A 375 -17.22 -16.01 -6.65
CA ASP A 375 -18.65 -16.24 -6.74
C ASP A 375 -19.00 -17.73 -6.70
N ARG A 376 -18.24 -18.57 -7.40
CA ARG A 376 -18.41 -20.02 -7.37
C ARG A 376 -18.14 -20.59 -5.98
N GLN A 377 -17.09 -20.12 -5.30
CA GLN A 377 -16.78 -20.53 -3.93
C GLN A 377 -17.90 -20.13 -2.96
N LEU A 378 -18.40 -18.90 -3.04
CA LEU A 378 -19.47 -18.40 -2.18
C LEU A 378 -20.80 -19.12 -2.43
N ASN A 379 -21.14 -19.40 -3.71
CA ASN A 379 -22.28 -20.23 -4.08
C ASN A 379 -22.16 -21.64 -3.50
N PHE A 380 -20.98 -22.26 -3.57
CA PHE A 380 -20.74 -23.59 -3.02
C PHE A 380 -20.90 -23.63 -1.49
N ILE A 381 -20.39 -22.62 -0.78
CA ILE A 381 -20.55 -22.49 0.68
C ILE A 381 -22.04 -22.39 1.03
N LEU A 382 -22.77 -21.49 0.36
CA LEU A 382 -24.21 -21.32 0.58
C LEU A 382 -24.99 -22.61 0.28
N SER A 383 -24.76 -23.24 -0.87
CA SER A 383 -25.48 -24.47 -1.23
C SER A 383 -25.19 -25.60 -0.25
N SER A 384 -23.93 -25.76 0.16
CA SER A 384 -23.51 -26.78 1.13
C SER A 384 -24.15 -26.59 2.50
N ARG A 385 -24.33 -25.33 2.93
CA ARG A 385 -24.98 -25.01 4.21
C ARG A 385 -26.49 -25.23 4.17
N MET A 386 -27.12 -24.94 3.04
CA MET A 386 -28.57 -25.07 2.86
C MET A 386 -29.01 -26.52 2.66
N SER A 387 -28.22 -27.34 1.96
CA SER A 387 -28.57 -28.73 1.68
C SER A 387 -28.34 -29.68 2.86
N ASP A 388 -27.32 -29.40 3.68
CA ASP A 388 -26.91 -30.27 4.78
C ASP A 388 -26.25 -29.46 5.91
N PRO A 389 -27.06 -28.83 6.77
CA PRO A 389 -26.60 -28.06 7.92
C PRO A 389 -25.62 -28.80 8.83
N ALA A 390 -25.94 -30.04 9.19
CA ALA A 390 -25.18 -30.82 10.17
C ALA A 390 -23.85 -31.29 9.57
N GLY A 391 -23.87 -31.85 8.36
CA GLY A 391 -22.63 -32.26 7.71
C GLY A 391 -21.78 -31.08 7.24
N PHE A 392 -22.34 -29.87 7.09
CA PHE A 392 -21.55 -28.66 6.84
C PHE A 392 -20.59 -28.37 8.00
N ALA A 393 -21.08 -28.36 9.23
CA ALA A 393 -20.24 -28.19 10.42
C ALA A 393 -19.12 -29.24 10.48
N SER A 394 -19.46 -30.52 10.26
CA SER A 394 -18.44 -31.59 10.23
C SER A 394 -17.42 -31.44 9.09
N ARG A 395 -17.80 -30.83 7.95
CA ARG A 395 -16.87 -30.54 6.85
C ARG A 395 -15.90 -29.42 7.21
N ILE A 396 -16.37 -28.34 7.84
CA ILE A 396 -15.52 -27.27 8.36
C ILE A 396 -14.54 -27.82 9.40
N ALA A 397 -15.04 -28.62 10.35
CA ALA A 397 -14.20 -29.25 11.37
C ALA A 397 -13.03 -30.04 10.77
N ARG A 398 -13.27 -30.85 9.73
CA ARG A 398 -12.20 -31.60 9.05
C ARG A 398 -11.24 -30.71 8.25
N LEU A 399 -11.76 -29.65 7.64
CA LEU A 399 -10.93 -28.74 6.82
C LEU A 399 -9.95 -27.94 7.69
N TYR A 400 -10.38 -27.53 8.88
CA TYR A 400 -9.62 -26.68 9.80
C TYR A 400 -8.98 -27.45 10.96
N GLN A 401 -9.09 -28.77 11.00
CA GLN A 401 -8.56 -29.58 12.09
C GLN A 401 -7.06 -29.35 12.30
N LYS A 402 -6.30 -29.27 11.21
CA LYS A 402 -4.85 -29.10 11.28
C LYS A 402 -4.50 -27.73 11.87
N GLU A 403 -5.13 -26.67 11.36
CA GLU A 403 -4.94 -25.29 11.77
C GLU A 403 -5.35 -25.07 13.22
N CYS A 404 -6.47 -25.67 13.66
CA CYS A 404 -6.95 -25.56 15.03
C CYS A 404 -6.21 -26.47 16.03
N SER A 405 -5.56 -27.55 15.56
CA SER A 405 -4.79 -28.43 16.45
C SER A 405 -3.55 -27.78 17.07
N GLU A 406 -3.08 -26.66 16.52
CA GLU A 406 -1.98 -25.87 17.10
C GLU A 406 -2.35 -25.20 18.43
N PHE A 407 -3.65 -25.15 18.77
CA PHE A 407 -4.17 -24.65 20.05
C PHE A 407 -4.37 -25.76 21.09
N SER A 408 -4.00 -27.00 20.77
CA SER A 408 -4.02 -28.10 21.74
C SER A 408 -2.81 -28.00 22.69
N PRO A 409 -3.00 -28.14 24.02
CA PRO A 409 -1.99 -27.88 25.05
C PRO A 409 -0.78 -28.83 25.02
#